data_AF-A0A535NMM9-F1
#
_entry.id   AF-A0A535NMM9-F1
#
_cell.length_a   1.000
_cell.length_b   1.000
_cell.length_c   1.000
_cell.angle_alpha   90.00
_cell.angle_beta   90.00
_cell.angle_gamma   90.00
#
_symmetry.space_group_name_H-M   'P 1'
#
loop_
_entity.id
_entity.type
_entity.pdbx_description
1 polymer ?
#
loop_
_entity_poly.entity_id
_entity_poly.type
_entity_poly.pdbx_seq_one_letter_code
_entity_poly.pdbx_strand_id
1 'polypeptide(L)'
;MVAWQLEHEAVDPLGFEHSWRLGRDFVESELATLRDCDPSRPVMMNGFLPTSSLVQLSQSWRTRDQGDSLAVAAQLADIVGFDYYPRNALLRLGARTVYADGSAAKPPGSLFAALREHGRRWMVAEGQAEPWETTTVPPNPPGKSMFTCGPHHVIENYNAAISWSSRETPLYAYLFWGAEYWILRARSGDSSYLDAFQRLLAG
;
A
#
# COMPACT_ATOMS: atom_id res chain seq x y z
N MET A 1 17.95 1.94 12.37
CA MET A 1 17.24 1.91 11.07
C MET A 1 17.29 0.49 10.51
N VAL A 2 16.18 -0.01 9.97
CA VAL A 2 16.00 -1.42 9.57
C VAL A 2 16.14 -1.67 8.05
N ALA A 3 15.92 -0.65 7.22
CA ALA A 3 16.11 -0.66 5.77
C ALA A 3 16.20 0.80 5.26
N TRP A 4 16.72 1.00 4.05
CA TRP A 4 16.46 2.19 3.24
C TRP A 4 15.22 1.96 2.38
N GLN A 5 14.35 2.95 2.23
CA GLN A 5 13.37 2.95 1.15
C GLN A 5 13.97 3.68 -0.05
N LEU A 6 13.99 3.03 -1.22
CA LEU A 6 14.42 3.63 -2.47
C LEU A 6 13.17 4.02 -3.27
N GLU A 7 12.99 5.33 -3.44
CA GLU A 7 11.84 5.96 -4.09
C GLU A 7 10.47 5.58 -3.48
N HIS A 8 9.40 6.18 -4.01
CA HIS A 8 8.01 5.83 -3.69
C HIS A 8 7.28 5.53 -5.00
N GLU A 9 6.77 4.30 -5.15
CA GLU A 9 6.13 3.83 -6.39
C GLU A 9 6.98 4.15 -7.65
N ALA A 10 8.27 3.78 -7.58
CA ALA A 10 9.35 4.37 -8.37
C ALA A 10 9.10 4.52 -9.88
N VAL A 11 8.46 3.54 -10.52
CA VAL A 11 8.27 3.52 -11.99
C VAL A 11 6.81 3.69 -12.41
N ASP A 12 5.89 3.86 -11.45
CA ASP A 12 4.49 4.10 -11.75
C ASP A 12 4.26 5.57 -12.18
N PRO A 13 3.28 5.85 -13.06
CA PRO A 13 3.03 7.22 -13.53
C PRO A 13 2.63 8.19 -12.42
N LEU A 14 3.38 9.28 -12.28
CA LEU A 14 3.12 10.34 -11.30
C LEU A 14 1.93 11.22 -11.72
N GLY A 15 1.04 11.50 -10.76
CA GLY A 15 0.00 12.53 -10.87
C GLY A 15 -1.10 12.25 -11.91
N PHE A 16 -2.13 13.09 -11.92
CA PHE A 16 -3.30 12.95 -12.80
C PHE A 16 -2.97 13.08 -14.30
N GLU A 17 -1.85 13.73 -14.64
CA GLU A 17 -1.37 13.93 -16.01
C GLU A 17 -0.64 12.70 -16.58
N HIS A 18 -0.32 11.70 -15.74
CA HIS A 18 0.10 10.32 -16.07
C HIS A 18 1.15 10.13 -17.18
N SER A 19 2.01 11.13 -17.42
CA SER A 19 3.00 11.11 -18.51
C SER A 19 4.45 11.10 -18.04
N TRP A 20 4.69 11.36 -16.75
CA TRP A 20 6.02 11.42 -16.15
C TRP A 20 6.17 10.29 -15.14
N ARG A 21 7.27 9.54 -15.26
CA ARG A 21 7.67 8.47 -14.35
C ARG A 21 9.18 8.29 -14.44
N LEU A 22 9.79 7.69 -13.43
CA LEU A 22 11.19 7.33 -13.53
C LEU A 22 11.35 6.15 -14.48
N GLY A 23 12.46 6.16 -15.21
CA GLY A 23 12.88 5.00 -15.98
C GLY A 23 13.48 3.95 -15.04
N ARG A 24 13.24 2.67 -15.33
CA ARG A 24 13.85 1.57 -14.59
C ARG A 24 15.38 1.71 -14.47
N ASP A 25 16.06 2.10 -15.55
CA ASP A 25 17.52 2.29 -15.56
C ASP A 25 17.99 3.35 -14.55
N PHE A 26 17.16 4.38 -14.31
CA PHE A 26 17.45 5.38 -13.28
C PHE A 26 17.37 4.77 -11.88
N VAL A 27 16.32 4.00 -11.59
CA VAL A 27 16.14 3.31 -10.30
C VAL A 27 17.27 2.30 -10.06
N GLU A 28 17.72 1.59 -11.10
CA GLU A 28 18.88 0.69 -11.02
C GLU A 28 20.18 1.44 -10.70
N SER A 29 20.39 2.60 -11.33
CA SER A 29 21.56 3.47 -11.06
C SER A 29 21.54 4.03 -9.64
N GLU A 30 20.36 4.43 -9.15
CA GLU A 30 20.19 4.94 -7.79
C GLU A 30 20.44 3.83 -6.77
N LEU A 31 19.90 2.63 -7.00
CA LEU A 31 20.15 1.45 -6.17
C LEU A 31 21.64 1.11 -6.11
N ALA A 32 22.35 1.14 -7.25
CA ALA A 32 23.78 0.90 -7.30
C ALA A 32 24.53 1.92 -6.43
N THR A 33 24.19 3.21 -6.58
CA THR A 33 24.79 4.29 -5.78
C THR A 33 24.53 4.11 -4.29
N LEU A 34 23.30 3.74 -3.92
CA LEU A 34 22.93 3.48 -2.53
C LEU A 34 23.73 2.30 -1.96
N ARG A 35 23.87 1.21 -2.71
CA ARG A 35 24.65 0.02 -2.30
C ARG A 35 26.14 0.30 -2.19
N ASP A 36 26.69 1.19 -3.01
CA ASP A 36 28.08 1.63 -2.88
C ASP A 36 28.30 2.44 -1.60
N CYS A 37 27.30 3.24 -1.21
CA CYS A 37 27.37 4.09 -0.02
C CYS A 37 27.07 3.33 1.29
N ASP A 38 26.14 2.36 1.27
CA ASP A 38 25.75 1.55 2.42
C ASP A 38 25.43 0.10 1.99
N PRO A 39 26.47 -0.74 1.79
CA PRO A 39 26.30 -2.10 1.26
C PRO A 39 25.61 -3.07 2.23
N SER A 40 25.49 -2.68 3.50
CA SER A 40 25.04 -3.56 4.57
C SER A 40 23.54 -3.46 4.87
N ARG A 41 22.93 -2.30 4.60
CA ARG A 41 21.53 -2.04 4.94
C ARG A 41 20.62 -2.55 3.82
N PRO A 42 19.57 -3.33 4.14
CA PRO A 42 18.59 -3.77 3.13
C PRO A 42 17.92 -2.58 2.46
N VAL A 43 17.59 -2.75 1.18
CA VAL A 43 16.79 -1.79 0.41
C VAL A 43 15.37 -2.30 0.25
N MET A 44 14.41 -1.46 0.58
CA MET A 44 12.99 -1.65 0.36
C MET A 44 12.55 -0.79 -0.82
N MET A 45 11.72 -1.36 -1.70
CA MET A 45 11.00 -0.62 -2.74
C MET A 45 9.53 -0.98 -2.63
N ASN A 46 8.65 0.02 -2.77
CA ASN A 46 7.21 -0.17 -2.69
C ASN A 46 6.52 0.03 -4.05
N GLY A 47 5.28 -0.45 -4.12
CA GLY A 47 4.41 -0.24 -5.26
C GLY A 47 2.96 -0.52 -4.93
N PHE A 48 2.08 0.10 -5.72
CA PHE A 48 0.64 -0.08 -5.60
C PHE A 48 0.23 -1.54 -5.86
N LEU A 49 -0.44 -2.15 -4.88
CA LEU A 49 -1.05 -3.47 -5.03
C LEU A 49 -2.45 -3.33 -5.66
N PRO A 50 -2.68 -3.78 -6.90
CA PRO A 50 -3.98 -3.66 -7.54
C PRO A 50 -5.02 -4.55 -6.85
N THR A 51 -6.05 -3.93 -6.27
CA THR A 51 -7.14 -4.60 -5.56
C THR A 51 -8.41 -4.79 -6.41
N SER A 52 -8.34 -4.51 -7.71
CA SER A 52 -9.44 -4.84 -8.64
C SER A 52 -8.89 -5.13 -10.04
N SER A 53 -9.63 -5.92 -10.83
CA SER A 53 -9.23 -6.25 -12.21
C SER A 53 -9.12 -5.02 -13.11
N LEU A 54 -9.95 -4.00 -12.89
CA LEU A 54 -9.88 -2.74 -13.64
C LEU A 54 -8.60 -1.98 -13.33
N VAL A 55 -8.25 -1.86 -12.04
CA VAL A 55 -7.01 -1.19 -11.62
C VAL A 55 -5.80 -1.97 -12.12
N GLN A 56 -5.82 -3.29 -12.00
CA GLN A 56 -4.75 -4.16 -12.53
C GLN A 56 -4.56 -3.97 -14.04
N LEU A 57 -5.64 -4.02 -14.82
CA LEU A 57 -5.56 -3.84 -16.27
C LEU A 57 -5.01 -2.46 -16.64
N SER A 58 -5.48 -1.41 -15.96
CA SER A 58 -5.01 -0.05 -16.16
C SER A 58 -3.53 0.09 -15.83
N GLN A 59 -3.09 -0.44 -14.68
CA GLN A 59 -1.69 -0.42 -14.26
C GLN A 59 -0.82 -1.17 -15.28
N SER A 60 -1.16 -2.43 -15.59
CA SER A 60 -0.42 -3.25 -16.56
C SER A 60 -0.34 -2.59 -17.94
N TRP A 61 -1.38 -1.92 -18.40
CA TRP A 61 -1.33 -1.19 -19.68
C TRP A 61 -0.36 -0.02 -19.64
N ARG A 62 -0.37 0.75 -18.55
CA ARG A 62 0.47 1.96 -18.38
C ARG A 62 1.93 1.63 -18.17
N THR A 63 2.24 0.46 -17.61
CA THR A 63 3.61 0.06 -17.25
C THR A 63 4.16 -1.08 -18.12
N ARG A 64 3.44 -1.50 -19.16
CA ARG A 64 3.79 -2.66 -20.03
C ARG A 64 5.18 -2.65 -20.63
N ASP A 65 5.82 -1.49 -20.73
CA ASP A 65 7.10 -1.30 -21.40
C ASP A 65 8.32 -1.46 -20.47
N GLN A 66 8.17 -1.24 -19.15
CA GLN A 66 9.27 -1.42 -18.18
C GLN A 66 8.90 -2.24 -16.93
N GLY A 67 7.61 -2.59 -16.76
CA GLY A 67 7.05 -3.17 -15.53
C GLY A 67 6.52 -2.10 -14.56
N ASP A 68 5.56 -2.49 -13.71
CA ASP A 68 5.12 -1.66 -12.58
C ASP A 68 6.11 -1.70 -11.41
N SER A 69 5.90 -0.85 -10.41
CA SER A 69 6.83 -0.74 -9.27
C SER A 69 6.95 -2.03 -8.47
N LEU A 70 5.90 -2.85 -8.37
CA LEU A 70 5.97 -4.15 -7.70
C LEU A 70 6.82 -5.15 -8.49
N ALA A 71 6.71 -5.18 -9.81
CA ALA A 71 7.52 -6.02 -10.67
C ALA A 71 9.01 -5.62 -10.61
N VAL A 72 9.30 -4.32 -10.60
CA VAL A 72 10.67 -3.79 -10.44
C VAL A 72 11.21 -4.11 -9.04
N ALA A 73 10.44 -3.87 -7.98
CA ALA A 73 10.81 -4.16 -6.61
C ALA A 73 11.12 -5.65 -6.38
N ALA A 74 10.31 -6.56 -6.94
CA ALA A 74 10.55 -8.01 -6.83
C ALA A 74 11.91 -8.43 -7.42
N GLN A 75 12.39 -7.72 -8.43
CA GLN A 75 13.68 -8.00 -9.07
C GLN A 75 14.84 -7.35 -8.33
N LEU A 76 14.69 -6.10 -7.86
CA LEU A 76 15.82 -5.28 -7.42
C LEU A 76 15.97 -5.16 -5.90
N ALA A 77 14.87 -5.10 -5.16
CA ALA A 77 14.85 -4.81 -3.74
C ALA A 77 15.18 -6.04 -2.87
N ASP A 78 15.57 -5.82 -1.62
CA ASP A 78 15.69 -6.88 -0.61
C ASP A 78 14.36 -7.12 0.12
N ILE A 79 13.52 -6.07 0.18
CA ILE A 79 12.17 -6.09 0.75
C ILE A 79 11.22 -5.43 -0.25
N VAL A 80 10.11 -6.10 -0.58
CA VAL A 80 9.06 -5.53 -1.41
C VAL A 80 7.94 -4.99 -0.52
N GLY A 81 7.68 -3.69 -0.62
CA GLY A 81 6.59 -3.00 0.06
C GLY A 81 5.31 -3.02 -0.77
N PHE A 82 4.20 -3.46 -0.20
CA PHE A 82 2.90 -3.34 -0.84
C PHE A 82 2.17 -2.13 -0.30
N ASP A 83 1.68 -1.30 -1.22
CA ASP A 83 0.76 -0.22 -0.90
C ASP A 83 -0.65 -0.74 -1.10
N TYR A 84 -1.31 -1.05 0.01
CA TYR A 84 -2.56 -1.79 0.07
C TYR A 84 -3.72 -0.88 0.47
N TYR A 85 -4.40 -0.39 -0.57
CA TYR A 85 -5.58 0.44 -0.48
C TYR A 85 -6.79 -0.27 -1.10
N PRO A 86 -7.49 -1.15 -0.35
CA PRO A 86 -8.60 -1.93 -0.89
C PRO A 86 -9.82 -1.08 -1.25
N ARG A 87 -10.00 0.10 -0.66
CA ARG A 87 -11.20 0.92 -0.93
C ARG A 87 -10.80 2.37 -1.22
N ASN A 88 -11.25 2.90 -2.35
CA ASN A 88 -10.88 4.24 -2.79
C ASN A 88 -12.08 4.97 -3.40
N ALA A 89 -12.16 6.28 -3.18
CA ALA A 89 -13.11 7.12 -3.88
C ALA A 89 -12.62 7.36 -5.32
N LEU A 90 -13.44 7.01 -6.30
CA LEU A 90 -13.08 7.13 -7.72
C LEU A 90 -13.47 8.48 -8.31
N LEU A 91 -14.72 8.89 -8.07
CA LEU A 91 -15.29 10.08 -8.71
C LEU A 91 -16.43 10.64 -7.88
N ARG A 92 -16.58 11.97 -7.88
CA ARG A 92 -17.76 12.66 -7.36
C ARG A 92 -18.72 13.01 -8.49
N LEU A 93 -19.96 12.54 -8.41
CA LEU A 93 -21.06 12.82 -9.32
C LEU A 93 -22.12 13.67 -8.60
N GLY A 94 -21.95 14.99 -8.66
CA GLY A 94 -22.80 15.94 -7.93
C GLY A 94 -22.71 15.72 -6.41
N ALA A 95 -23.83 15.28 -5.81
CA ALA A 95 -23.93 15.00 -4.38
C ALA A 95 -23.57 13.54 -3.99
N ARG A 96 -23.25 12.68 -4.97
CA ARG A 96 -22.87 11.28 -4.73
C ARG A 96 -21.40 11.06 -5.04
N THR A 97 -20.80 10.08 -4.36
CA THR A 97 -19.45 9.62 -4.63
C THR A 97 -19.50 8.16 -5.06
N VAL A 98 -18.75 7.83 -6.10
CA VAL A 98 -18.55 6.47 -6.57
C VAL A 98 -17.27 5.93 -5.93
N TYR A 99 -17.36 4.75 -5.34
CA TYR A 99 -16.26 4.09 -4.67
C TYR A 99 -15.89 2.77 -5.35
N ALA A 100 -14.60 2.46 -5.37
CA ALA A 100 -14.12 1.12 -5.62
C ALA A 100 -13.99 0.37 -4.29
N ASP A 101 -14.51 -0.85 -4.24
CA ASP A 101 -14.27 -1.79 -3.14
C ASP A 101 -13.61 -3.06 -3.70
N GLY A 102 -12.31 -3.16 -3.44
CA GLY A 102 -11.44 -4.27 -3.76
C GLY A 102 -11.06 -5.12 -2.54
N SER A 103 -11.78 -5.01 -1.42
CA SER A 103 -11.45 -5.72 -0.17
C SER A 103 -11.46 -7.24 -0.27
N ALA A 104 -12.26 -7.80 -1.19
CA ALA A 104 -12.29 -9.24 -1.46
C ALA A 104 -11.18 -9.71 -2.43
N ALA A 105 -10.44 -8.79 -3.06
CA ALA A 105 -9.39 -9.16 -4.00
C ALA A 105 -8.20 -9.78 -3.28
N LYS A 106 -7.60 -10.78 -3.92
CA LYS A 106 -6.35 -11.40 -3.48
C LYS A 106 -5.21 -10.91 -4.36
N PRO A 107 -4.01 -10.74 -3.81
CA PRO A 107 -2.84 -10.46 -4.63
C PRO A 107 -2.65 -11.58 -5.66
N PRO A 108 -2.12 -11.25 -6.85
CA PRO A 108 -1.85 -12.27 -7.85
C PRO A 108 -0.81 -13.26 -7.32
N GLY A 109 -1.08 -14.56 -7.45
CA GLY A 109 -0.16 -15.60 -6.96
C GLY A 109 1.23 -15.56 -7.60
N SER A 110 1.34 -15.00 -8.81
CA SER A 110 2.61 -14.76 -9.50
C SER A 110 3.53 -13.79 -8.74
N LEU A 111 2.97 -12.84 -7.99
CA LEU A 111 3.74 -11.90 -7.18
C LEU A 111 4.48 -12.65 -6.06
N PHE A 112 3.78 -13.50 -5.30
CA PHE A 112 4.42 -14.32 -4.26
C PHE A 112 5.37 -15.38 -4.82
N ALA A 113 5.08 -15.90 -6.02
CA ALA A 113 6.01 -16.79 -6.71
C ALA A 113 7.33 -16.07 -7.03
N ALA A 114 7.28 -14.84 -7.56
CA ALA A 114 8.46 -14.03 -7.84
C ALA A 114 9.24 -13.65 -6.57
N LEU A 115 8.53 -13.29 -5.48
CA LEU A 115 9.16 -13.02 -4.18
C LEU A 115 9.94 -14.24 -3.69
N ARG A 116 9.36 -15.44 -3.78
CA ARG A 116 10.02 -16.70 -3.39
C ARG A 116 11.20 -17.02 -4.31
N GLU A 117 11.03 -16.90 -5.62
CA GLU A 117 12.08 -17.18 -6.61
C GLU A 117 13.32 -16.31 -6.40
N HIS A 118 13.11 -15.04 -6.09
CA HIS A 118 14.19 -14.08 -5.83
C HIS A 118 14.62 -13.98 -4.36
N GLY A 119 14.02 -14.78 -3.46
CA GLY A 119 14.34 -14.78 -2.03
C GLY A 119 14.04 -13.44 -1.33
N ARG A 120 13.03 -12.69 -1.79
CA ARG A 120 12.67 -11.38 -1.26
C ARG A 120 11.76 -11.50 -0.05
N ARG A 121 11.99 -10.62 0.94
CA ARG A 121 10.99 -10.38 2.00
C ARG A 121 9.89 -9.50 1.44
N TRP A 122 8.72 -9.52 2.07
CA TRP A 122 7.65 -8.60 1.73
C TRP A 122 6.97 -8.05 2.98
N MET A 123 6.43 -6.85 2.84
CA MET A 123 5.67 -6.17 3.88
C MET A 123 4.53 -5.38 3.27
N VAL A 124 3.53 -5.03 4.08
CA VAL A 124 2.63 -3.94 3.73
C VAL A 124 3.30 -2.65 4.18
N ALA A 125 3.83 -1.89 3.22
CA ALA A 125 4.50 -0.62 3.46
C ALA A 125 3.50 0.50 3.73
N GLU A 126 2.36 0.45 3.04
CA GLU A 126 1.27 1.38 3.24
C GLU A 126 -0.06 0.63 3.32
N GLY A 127 -0.48 0.28 4.53
CA GLY A 127 -1.79 -0.32 4.77
C GLY A 127 -2.82 0.75 5.07
N GLN A 128 -3.91 0.82 4.30
CA GLN A 128 -4.94 1.84 4.46
C GLN A 128 -5.48 1.88 5.90
N ALA A 129 -5.13 2.94 6.63
CA ALA A 129 -5.51 3.14 8.03
C ALA A 129 -6.46 4.34 8.25
N GLU A 130 -6.66 5.16 7.23
CA GLU A 130 -7.57 6.31 7.29
C GLU A 130 -8.50 6.36 6.07
N PRO A 131 -9.64 7.09 6.16
CA PRO A 131 -10.53 7.25 5.04
C PRO A 131 -10.02 8.26 4.00
N TRP A 132 -10.05 7.86 2.73
CA TRP A 132 -9.66 8.62 1.54
C TRP A 132 -10.88 8.91 0.68
N GLU A 133 -11.60 9.93 1.07
CA GLU A 133 -12.86 10.33 0.45
C GLU A 133 -12.62 11.52 -0.47
N THR A 134 -13.46 11.71 -1.49
CA THR A 134 -13.41 12.92 -2.34
C THR A 134 -13.64 14.21 -1.57
N THR A 135 -14.20 14.11 -0.36
CA THR A 135 -14.21 15.17 0.65
C THR A 135 -14.07 14.55 2.04
N THR A 136 -12.92 14.74 2.68
CA THR A 136 -12.76 14.58 4.13
C THR A 136 -12.45 15.94 4.74
N VAL A 137 -13.21 16.35 5.76
CA VAL A 137 -12.78 17.41 6.69
C VAL A 137 -12.63 16.72 8.05
N PRO A 138 -11.40 16.41 8.46
CA PRO A 138 -11.16 15.87 9.79
C PRO A 138 -11.48 16.90 10.88
N PRO A 139 -12.05 16.50 12.03
CA PRO A 139 -12.67 15.20 12.28
C PRO A 139 -14.04 15.09 11.58
N ASN A 140 -14.30 13.94 10.95
CA ASN A 140 -15.59 13.69 10.29
C ASN A 140 -16.77 13.78 11.28
N PRO A 141 -18.00 14.02 10.79
CA PRO A 141 -19.16 14.21 11.65
C PRO A 141 -19.38 13.01 12.61
N PRO A 142 -19.71 13.26 13.89
CA PRO A 142 -20.05 12.20 14.83
C PRO A 142 -21.12 11.26 14.27
N GLY A 143 -20.94 9.95 14.46
CA GLY A 143 -21.90 8.92 14.02
C GLY A 143 -21.91 8.61 12.52
N LYS A 144 -21.03 9.21 11.71
CA LYS A 144 -20.84 8.81 10.31
C LYS A 144 -19.64 7.87 10.16
N SER A 145 -19.90 6.68 9.63
CA SER A 145 -18.82 5.81 9.11
C SER A 145 -18.40 6.34 7.74
N MET A 146 -17.10 6.47 7.54
CA MET A 146 -16.54 6.73 6.22
C MET A 146 -16.52 5.41 5.43
N PHE A 147 -16.67 5.47 4.11
CA PHE A 147 -16.79 4.29 3.28
C PHE A 147 -15.43 3.62 3.07
N THR A 148 -14.40 4.39 2.74
CA THR A 148 -13.13 3.80 2.29
C THR A 148 -12.36 3.14 3.43
N CYS A 149 -12.38 3.72 4.62
CA CYS A 149 -11.78 3.09 5.79
C CYS A 149 -12.55 3.54 7.03
N GLY A 150 -13.23 2.59 7.67
CA GLY A 150 -13.79 2.73 9.01
C GLY A 150 -12.94 1.94 10.03
N PRO A 151 -13.20 2.05 11.34
CA PRO A 151 -12.44 1.32 12.35
C PRO A 151 -12.37 -0.20 12.11
N HIS A 152 -13.48 -0.81 11.71
CA HIS A 152 -13.53 -2.25 11.39
C HIS A 152 -12.71 -2.62 10.15
N HIS A 153 -12.63 -1.71 9.15
CA HIS A 153 -11.80 -1.93 7.96
C HIS A 153 -10.31 -2.00 8.31
N VAL A 154 -9.83 -1.32 9.35
CA VAL A 154 -8.43 -1.46 9.82
C VAL A 154 -8.13 -2.92 10.18
N ILE A 155 -9.07 -3.58 10.87
CA ILE A 155 -8.94 -4.99 11.27
C ILE A 155 -9.03 -5.90 10.04
N GLU A 156 -10.01 -5.66 9.18
CA GLU A 156 -10.20 -6.45 7.95
C GLU A 156 -8.99 -6.40 7.04
N ASN A 157 -8.45 -5.21 6.79
CA ASN A 157 -7.30 -5.00 5.90
C ASN A 157 -6.05 -5.69 6.48
N TYR A 158 -5.82 -5.58 7.79
CA TYR A 158 -4.73 -6.29 8.46
C TYR A 158 -4.89 -7.81 8.35
N ASN A 159 -6.07 -8.34 8.69
CA ASN A 159 -6.34 -9.77 8.64
C ASN A 159 -6.25 -10.34 7.22
N ALA A 160 -6.68 -9.58 6.20
CA ALA A 160 -6.50 -9.94 4.80
C ALA A 160 -5.02 -10.12 4.46
N ALA A 161 -4.17 -9.15 4.81
CA ALA A 161 -2.73 -9.25 4.56
C ALA A 161 -2.06 -10.40 5.33
N ILE A 162 -2.45 -10.61 6.59
CA ILE A 162 -1.97 -11.75 7.39
C ILE A 162 -2.38 -13.08 6.74
N SER A 163 -3.57 -13.17 6.15
CA SER A 163 -4.04 -14.38 5.47
C SER A 163 -3.23 -14.75 4.21
N TRP A 164 -2.48 -13.79 3.64
CA TRP A 164 -1.58 -14.05 2.51
C TRP A 164 -0.19 -14.51 2.95
N SER A 165 0.15 -14.33 4.23
CA SER A 165 1.40 -14.79 4.83
C SER A 165 1.49 -16.31 4.81
N SER A 166 2.65 -16.84 4.44
CA SER A 166 2.91 -18.27 4.42
C SER A 166 4.27 -18.59 5.04
N ARG A 167 4.59 -19.87 5.26
CA ARG A 167 5.93 -20.28 5.72
C ARG A 167 7.03 -19.94 4.71
N GLU A 168 6.72 -19.99 3.41
CA GLU A 168 7.68 -19.72 2.33
C GLU A 168 7.86 -18.21 2.09
N THR A 169 6.81 -17.44 2.33
CA THR A 169 6.77 -15.98 2.15
C THR A 169 6.08 -15.34 3.35
N PRO A 170 6.73 -15.32 4.53
CA PRO A 170 6.12 -14.72 5.71
C PRO A 170 6.03 -13.20 5.56
N LEU A 171 4.90 -12.63 5.98
CA LEU A 171 4.74 -11.18 6.11
C LEU A 171 5.78 -10.66 7.11
N TYR A 172 6.66 -9.76 6.64
CA TYR A 172 7.73 -9.19 7.46
C TYR A 172 7.22 -8.11 8.42
N ALA A 173 6.35 -7.22 7.93
CA ALA A 173 5.76 -6.13 8.70
C ALA A 173 4.46 -5.64 8.04
N TYR A 174 3.62 -4.96 8.82
CA TYR A 174 2.45 -4.22 8.33
C TYR A 174 2.49 -2.82 8.93
N LEU A 175 2.56 -1.79 8.09
CA LEU A 175 2.52 -0.39 8.51
C LEU A 175 1.14 0.20 8.22
N PHE A 176 0.62 0.97 9.17
CA PHE A 176 -0.70 1.60 9.10
C PHE A 176 -0.55 3.04 8.59
N TRP A 177 -0.76 3.25 7.29
CA TRP A 177 -0.63 4.56 6.65
C TRP A 177 -1.83 5.45 6.94
N GLY A 178 -1.59 6.56 7.66
CA GLY A 178 -2.61 7.50 8.14
C GLY A 178 -3.07 7.26 9.58
N ALA A 179 -2.30 6.51 10.39
CA ALA A 179 -2.66 6.24 11.79
C ALA A 179 -2.76 7.50 12.66
N GLU A 180 -2.18 8.62 12.25
CA GLU A 180 -2.31 9.94 12.89
C GLU A 180 -3.78 10.38 12.97
N TYR A 181 -4.59 10.00 11.99
CA TYR A 181 -6.03 10.26 11.95
C TYR A 181 -6.75 9.67 13.18
N TRP A 182 -6.28 8.53 13.71
CA TRP A 182 -6.86 7.88 14.88
C TRP A 182 -6.70 8.75 16.13
N ILE A 183 -5.54 9.37 16.30
CA ILE A 183 -5.24 10.27 17.41
C ILE A 183 -6.10 11.54 17.32
N LEU A 184 -6.26 12.09 16.11
CA LEU A 184 -7.12 13.25 15.89
C LEU A 184 -8.59 12.95 16.22
N ARG A 185 -9.10 11.77 15.83
CA ARG A 185 -10.45 11.31 16.18
C ARG A 185 -10.61 11.15 17.69
N ALA A 186 -9.65 10.52 18.36
CA ALA A 186 -9.69 10.32 19.81
C ALA A 186 -9.72 11.65 20.58
N ARG A 187 -8.91 12.63 20.16
CA ARG A 187 -8.92 14.00 20.72
C ARG A 187 -10.24 14.74 20.48
N SER A 188 -11.01 14.30 19.50
CA SER A 188 -12.32 14.85 19.15
C SER A 188 -13.48 14.05 19.77
N GLY A 189 -13.19 13.13 20.70
CA GLY A 189 -14.20 12.37 21.44
C GLY A 189 -14.56 11.00 20.85
N ASP A 190 -13.81 10.50 19.87
CA ASP A 190 -14.05 9.20 19.24
C ASP A 190 -12.79 8.33 19.20
N SER A 191 -12.72 7.36 20.12
CA SER A 191 -11.61 6.40 20.24
C SER A 191 -11.70 5.20 19.28
N SER A 192 -12.75 5.09 18.45
CA SER A 192 -13.10 3.83 17.76
C SER A 192 -11.97 3.22 16.93
N TYR A 193 -11.12 4.03 16.29
CA TYR A 193 -9.94 3.53 15.56
C TYR A 193 -8.84 2.99 16.49
N LEU A 194 -8.58 3.67 17.60
CA LEU A 194 -7.62 3.19 18.60
C LEU A 194 -8.13 1.90 19.24
N ASP A 195 -9.43 1.82 19.52
CA ASP A 195 -10.07 0.62 20.07
C ASP A 195 -9.98 -0.55 19.06
N ALA A 196 -10.13 -0.27 17.76
CA ALA A 196 -9.95 -1.27 16.71
C ALA A 196 -8.50 -1.76 16.63
N PHE A 197 -7.52 -0.85 16.69
CA PHE A 197 -6.10 -1.21 16.71
C PHE A 197 -5.72 -1.99 17.97
N GLN A 198 -6.26 -1.63 19.15
CA GLN A 198 -6.05 -2.38 20.39
C GLN A 198 -6.51 -3.84 20.28
N ARG A 199 -7.62 -4.11 19.57
CA ARG A 199 -8.07 -5.48 19.32
C ARG A 199 -7.08 -6.30 18.50
N LEU A 200 -6.37 -5.68 17.55
CA LEU A 200 -5.31 -6.35 16.79
C LEU A 200 -4.11 -6.73 17.67
N LEU A 201 -3.80 -5.91 18.68
CA LEU A 201 -2.70 -6.18 19.62
C LEU A 201 -3.07 -7.23 20.68
N ALA A 202 -4.36 -7.37 20.99
CA ALA A 202 -4.83 -8.27 22.05
C ALA A 202 -4.81 -9.76 21.68
N GLY A 203 -4.79 -10.10 20.37
CA GLY A 203 -4.75 -11.48 19.87
C GLY A 203 -6.11 -12.18 19.89
#